data_AF-A0A2E8V2J5-F1
#
_entry.id   AF-A0A2E8V2J5-F1
#
_cell.length_a   1.000
_cell.length_b   1.000
_cell.length_c   1.000
_cell.angle_alpha   90.00
_cell.angle_beta   90.00
_cell.angle_gamma   90.00
#
_symmetry.space_group_name_H-M   'P 1'
#
loop_
_entity.id
_entity.type
_entity.pdbx_description
1 polymer ?
#
loop_
_entity_poly.entity_id
_entity_poly.type
_entity_poly.pdbx_seq_one_letter_code
_entity_poly.pdbx_strand_id
1 'polypeptide(L)'
;MKNETRNDEAVSPVIATILMVAITVVLAGVLYVWAANLAESNTDGDLALYSFSGADGAGADEVVVTMDQGGDLGWASAKVKVAIGQNAAVTAGNCADD
;
A
#
# COMPACT_ATOMS: atom_id res chain seq x y z
N MET A 1 -49.37 11.84 33.22
CA MET A 1 -49.63 10.95 32.07
C MET A 1 -48.44 11.09 31.14
N LYS A 2 -47.85 9.97 30.70
CA LYS A 2 -46.61 9.98 29.91
C LYS A 2 -46.86 10.69 28.58
N ASN A 3 -45.99 11.65 28.25
CA ASN A 3 -45.99 12.31 26.95
C ASN A 3 -45.40 11.32 25.94
N GLU A 4 -46.28 10.54 25.30
CA GLU A 4 -45.90 9.64 24.23
C GLU A 4 -45.63 10.49 22.98
N THR A 5 -44.38 10.88 22.80
CA THR A 5 -43.87 11.39 21.52
C THR A 5 -43.89 10.25 20.50
N ARG A 6 -45.08 9.93 19.99
CA ARG A 6 -45.27 9.08 18.81
C ARG A 6 -44.86 9.89 17.58
N ASN A 7 -43.56 10.10 17.41
CA ASN A 7 -42.98 10.62 16.18
C ASN A 7 -42.63 9.46 15.23
N ASP A 8 -43.52 8.48 15.14
CA ASP A 8 -43.42 7.34 14.22
C ASP A 8 -44.40 7.46 13.05
N GLU A 9 -45.15 8.58 12.97
CA GLU A 9 -46.03 8.87 11.85
C GLU A 9 -45.30 9.67 10.77
N ALA A 10 -44.80 8.87 9.81
CA ALA A 10 -44.67 9.22 8.40
C ALA A 10 -43.52 10.15 8.00
N VAL A 11 -42.30 9.59 8.03
CA VAL A 11 -41.38 9.86 6.92
C VAL A 11 -42.12 9.42 5.64
N SER A 12 -42.56 10.38 4.82
CA SER A 12 -43.27 10.07 3.56
C SER A 12 -42.44 9.08 2.73
N PRO A 13 -43.05 8.11 2.04
CA PRO A 13 -42.33 7.11 1.24
C PRO A 13 -41.29 7.71 0.28
N VAL A 14 -41.56 8.91 -0.23
CA VAL A 14 -40.66 9.65 -1.12
C VAL A 14 -39.56 10.39 -0.33
N ILE A 15 -39.88 10.93 0.84
CA ILE A 15 -38.90 11.63 1.68
C ILE A 15 -37.91 10.63 2.28
N ALA A 16 -38.39 9.44 2.65
CA ALA A 16 -37.56 8.36 3.19
C ALA A 16 -36.50 7.91 2.17
N THR A 17 -36.88 7.77 0.89
CA THR A 17 -35.95 7.35 -0.16
C THR A 17 -34.94 8.43 -0.49
N ILE A 18 -35.35 9.70 -0.53
CA ILE A 18 -34.42 10.83 -0.74
C ILE A 18 -33.38 10.88 0.38
N LEU A 19 -33.78 10.74 1.64
CA LEU A 19 -32.87 10.74 2.78
C LEU A 19 -31.89 9.55 2.75
N MET A 20 -32.39 8.36 2.40
CA MET A 20 -31.57 7.16 2.28
C MET A 20 -30.52 7.30 1.17
N VAL A 21 -30.93 7.74 -0.02
CA VAL A 21 -30.03 7.91 -1.16
C VAL A 21 -29.01 9.00 -0.85
N ALA A 22 -29.43 10.13 -0.27
CA ALA A 22 -28.54 11.22 0.10
C ALA A 22 -27.39 10.74 1.01
N ILE A 23 -27.69 9.97 2.06
CA ILE A 23 -26.66 9.46 2.97
C ILE A 23 -25.71 8.49 2.24
N THR A 24 -26.23 7.59 1.39
CA THR A 24 -25.38 6.63 0.66
C THR A 24 -24.41 7.31 -0.30
N VAL A 25 -24.85 8.37 -1.00
CA VAL A 25 -23.99 9.14 -1.90
C VAL A 25 -22.89 9.85 -1.12
N VAL A 26 -23.22 10.42 0.04
CA VAL A 26 -22.24 11.05 0.92
C VAL A 26 -21.21 10.04 1.42
N LEU A 27 -21.64 8.88 1.93
CA LEU A 27 -20.73 7.83 2.39
C LEU A 27 -19.83 7.31 1.26
N ALA A 28 -20.39 7.09 0.07
CA ALA A 28 -19.62 6.69 -1.10
C ALA A 28 -18.59 7.75 -1.51
N GLY A 29 -18.96 9.04 -1.47
CA GLY A 29 -18.05 10.15 -1.75
C GLY A 29 -16.90 10.26 -0.74
N VAL A 30 -17.19 10.12 0.56
CA VAL A 30 -16.16 10.13 1.60
C VAL A 30 -15.22 8.93 1.46
N LEU A 31 -15.77 7.74 1.20
CA LEU A 31 -14.96 6.54 0.95
C LEU A 31 -14.10 6.68 -0.31
N TYR A 32 -14.61 7.32 -1.37
CA TYR A 32 -13.85 7.60 -2.58
C TYR A 32 -12.65 8.53 -2.30
N VAL A 33 -12.86 9.65 -1.62
CA VAL A 33 -11.77 10.58 -1.28
C VAL A 33 -10.76 9.93 -0.34
N TRP A 34 -11.22 9.12 0.61
CA TRP A 34 -10.32 8.37 1.49
C TRP A 34 -9.50 7.32 0.73
N ALA A 35 -10.14 6.55 -0.15
CA ALA A 35 -9.47 5.56 -0.98
C ALA A 35 -8.51 6.21 -1.99
N ALA A 36 -8.85 7.36 -2.56
CA ALA A 36 -7.99 8.13 -3.45
C ALA A 36 -6.73 8.63 -2.73
N ASN A 37 -6.87 9.17 -1.51
CA ASN A 37 -5.72 9.56 -0.69
C ASN A 37 -4.85 8.36 -0.29
N LEU A 38 -5.46 7.21 0.03
CA LEU A 38 -4.72 5.98 0.32
C LEU A 38 -3.98 5.49 -0.92
N ALA A 39 -4.64 5.50 -2.09
CA ALA A 39 -4.02 5.14 -3.35
C ALA A 39 -2.86 6.09 -3.66
N GLU A 40 -3.06 7.41 -3.66
CA GLU A 40 -2.01 8.40 -3.93
C GLU A 40 -0.82 8.24 -2.96
N SER A 41 -1.09 8.06 -1.66
CA SER A 41 -0.05 7.79 -0.65
C SER A 41 0.72 6.47 -0.88
N ASN A 42 0.16 5.52 -1.64
CA ASN A 42 0.79 4.24 -1.99
C ASN A 42 1.19 4.14 -3.48
N THR A 43 0.96 5.17 -4.30
CA THR A 43 1.25 5.14 -5.75
C THR A 43 2.36 6.11 -6.14
N ASP A 44 2.72 7.06 -5.28
CA ASP A 44 3.89 7.94 -5.48
C ASP A 44 5.25 7.25 -5.21
N GLY A 45 5.22 6.03 -4.69
CA GLY A 45 6.34 5.12 -4.68
C GLY A 45 5.77 3.71 -4.79
N ASP A 46 6.19 3.00 -5.84
CA ASP A 46 6.05 1.55 -6.02
C ASP A 46 5.80 0.84 -4.68
N LEU A 47 4.70 0.08 -4.55
CA LEU A 47 4.41 -0.71 -3.35
C LEU A 47 5.54 -1.73 -3.19
N ALA A 48 6.62 -1.29 -2.56
CA ALA A 48 7.85 -2.04 -2.43
C ALA A 48 7.66 -3.03 -1.28
N LEU A 49 7.20 -4.23 -1.63
CA LEU A 49 7.11 -5.34 -0.69
C LEU A 49 8.49 -5.66 -0.07
N TYR A 50 9.55 -5.33 -0.81
CA TYR A 50 10.93 -5.38 -0.39
C TYR A 50 11.60 -4.05 -0.75
N SER A 51 12.32 -3.43 0.18
CA SER A 51 13.13 -2.24 -0.08
C SER A 51 14.59 -2.53 0.23
N PHE A 52 15.49 -1.98 -0.59
CA PHE A 52 16.92 -2.19 -0.48
C PHE A 52 17.66 -0.86 -0.56
N SER A 53 18.64 -0.67 0.32
CA SER A 53 19.61 0.43 0.27
C SER A 53 21.01 -0.11 -0.01
N GLY A 54 21.83 0.71 -0.67
CA GLY A 54 23.22 0.39 -0.98
C GLY A 54 24.18 1.33 -0.24
N ALA A 55 25.28 0.78 0.26
CA ALA A 55 26.40 1.53 0.83
C ALA A 55 27.73 0.97 0.33
N ASP A 56 28.77 1.81 0.35
CA ASP A 56 30.13 1.36 0.11
C ASP A 56 30.58 0.46 1.27
N GLY A 57 31.17 -0.69 0.93
CA GLY A 57 31.79 -1.58 1.89
C GLY A 57 33.18 -1.09 2.34
N ALA A 58 33.77 -1.81 3.29
CA ALA A 58 35.10 -1.50 3.79
C ALA A 58 36.23 -2.05 2.90
N GLY A 59 35.93 -3.03 2.05
CA GLY A 59 36.85 -3.64 1.10
C GLY A 59 37.03 -2.86 -0.20
N ALA A 60 38.08 -3.20 -0.96
CA ALA A 60 38.23 -2.72 -2.33
C ALA A 60 37.13 -3.35 -3.20
N ASP A 61 36.37 -2.51 -3.91
CA ASP A 61 35.24 -2.89 -4.77
C ASP A 61 34.09 -3.63 -4.04
N GLU A 62 33.86 -3.31 -2.76
CA GLU A 62 32.77 -3.86 -1.97
C GLU A 62 31.54 -2.94 -1.98
N VAL A 63 30.37 -3.51 -2.27
CA VAL A 63 29.07 -2.83 -2.18
C VAL A 63 28.17 -3.64 -1.26
N VAL A 64 27.71 -3.02 -0.17
CA VAL A 64 26.81 -3.64 0.80
C VAL A 64 25.38 -3.24 0.45
N VAL A 65 24.53 -4.25 0.20
CA VAL A 65 23.09 -4.04 -0.04
C VAL A 65 22.34 -4.53 1.20
N THR A 66 21.60 -3.62 1.84
CA THR A 66 20.79 -3.89 3.02
C THR A 66 19.32 -3.90 2.65
N MET A 67 18.57 -4.91 3.13
CA MET A 67 17.12 -4.94 2.98
C MET A 67 16.47 -4.16 4.13
N ASP A 68 15.90 -3.00 3.84
CA ASP A 68 15.30 -2.11 4.84
C ASP A 68 13.85 -2.51 5.17
N GLN A 69 13.19 -3.21 4.26
CA GLN A 69 11.82 -3.70 4.40
C GLN A 69 11.67 -5.04 3.68
N GLY A 70 10.97 -5.99 4.29
CA GLY A 70 10.70 -7.30 3.68
C GLY A 70 10.53 -8.43 4.71
N GLY A 71 10.29 -9.64 4.19
CA GLY A 71 10.34 -10.88 4.95
C GLY A 71 11.61 -11.68 4.63
N ASP A 72 11.75 -12.85 5.27
CA ASP A 72 12.87 -13.75 5.00
C ASP A 72 12.95 -14.13 3.52
N LEU A 73 14.14 -14.05 2.94
CA LEU A 73 14.36 -14.39 1.54
C LEU A 73 14.74 -15.87 1.44
N GLY A 74 14.15 -16.58 0.47
CA GLY A 74 14.58 -17.93 0.13
C GLY A 74 15.93 -17.90 -0.59
N TRP A 75 17.03 -17.69 0.15
CA TRP A 75 18.39 -17.48 -0.36
C TRP A 75 18.88 -18.55 -1.33
N ALA A 76 18.45 -19.81 -1.14
CA ALA A 76 18.71 -20.92 -2.06
C ALA A 76 18.23 -20.67 -3.50
N SER A 77 17.28 -19.76 -3.71
CA SER A 77 16.69 -19.42 -5.01
C SER A 77 16.80 -17.94 -5.37
N ALA A 78 17.27 -17.10 -4.45
CA ALA A 78 17.43 -15.68 -4.66
C ALA A 78 18.49 -15.41 -5.75
N LYS A 79 18.21 -14.45 -6.64
CA LYS A 79 19.13 -14.03 -7.69
C LYS A 79 19.36 -12.53 -7.58
N VAL A 80 20.60 -12.14 -7.28
CA VAL A 80 21.00 -10.72 -7.27
C VAL A 80 21.58 -10.37 -8.64
N LYS A 81 21.10 -9.29 -9.24
CA LYS A 81 21.60 -8.75 -10.51
C LYS A 81 22.02 -7.31 -10.32
N VAL A 82 23.25 -6.99 -10.71
CA VAL A 82 23.83 -5.64 -10.57
C VAL A 82 24.19 -5.11 -11.96
N ALA A 83 23.77 -3.88 -12.25
CA ALA A 83 24.12 -3.16 -13.47
C ALA A 83 24.60 -1.76 -13.11
N ILE A 84 25.54 -1.22 -13.88
CA ILE A 84 25.96 0.17 -13.78
C ILE A 84 25.41 0.92 -15.00
N GLY A 85 24.55 1.91 -14.77
CA GLY A 85 23.92 2.67 -15.85
C GLY A 85 23.03 1.81 -16.75
N GLN A 86 23.23 1.89 -18.08
CA GLN A 86 22.45 1.14 -19.07
C GLN A 86 23.13 -0.18 -19.50
N ASN A 87 24.13 -0.64 -18.74
CA ASN A 87 24.87 -1.84 -19.08
C ASN A 87 24.04 -3.11 -18.78
N ALA A 88 24.41 -4.22 -19.42
CA ALA A 88 23.80 -5.51 -19.12
C ALA A 88 24.05 -5.89 -17.65
N ALA A 89 22.99 -6.27 -16.94
CA ALA A 89 23.11 -6.66 -15.55
C ALA A 89 23.87 -7.98 -15.40
N VAL A 90 24.87 -7.99 -14.53
CA VAL A 90 25.62 -9.19 -14.14
C VAL A 90 24.88 -9.86 -13.00
N THR A 91 24.67 -11.18 -13.10
CA THR A 91 24.07 -11.96 -12.02
C THR A 91 25.19 -12.37 -11.06
N ALA A 92 25.05 -12.05 -9.77
CA ALA A 92 25.95 -12.54 -8.75
C ALA A 92 25.90 -14.08 -8.71
N GLY A 93 27.01 -14.72 -8.32
CA GLY A 93 27.02 -16.16 -8.06
C GLY A 93 26.02 -16.55 -6.97
N ASN A 94 25.73 -17.85 -6.84
CA ASN A 94 24.80 -18.35 -5.81
C ASN A 94 25.12 -17.72 -4.44
N CYS A 95 24.11 -17.08 -3.84
CA CYS A 95 24.12 -16.67 -2.44
C CYS A 95 23.92 -17.93 -1.59
N ALA A 96 24.95 -18.79 -1.52
CA ALA A 96 24.95 -19.89 -0.58
C ALA A 96 25.33 -19.34 0.79
N ASP A 97 24.49 -19.61 1.80
CA ASP A 97 24.83 -19.36 3.19
C ASP A 97 26.05 -20.22 3.54
N ASP A 98 27.20 -19.60 3.84
CA ASP A 98 28.31 -20.26 4.54
C ASP A 98 27.99 -20.33 6.05
#